data_AF-A0A1F8SGD2-F1
#
_entry.id   AF-A0A1F8SGD2-F1
#
_cell.length_a   1.000
_cell.length_b   1.000
_cell.length_c   1.000
_cell.angle_alpha   90.00
_cell.angle_beta   90.00
_cell.angle_gamma   90.00
#
_symmetry.space_group_name_H-M   'P 1'
#
loop_
_entity.id
_entity.type
_entity.pdbx_description
1 polymer ?
#
loop_
_entity_poly.entity_id
_entity_poly.type
_entity_poly.pdbx_seq_one_letter_code
_entity_poly.pdbx_strand_id
1 'polypeptide(L)'
;MPFGPFLGVEVGNEVTLDFYVLEGEASPQHYAFLVGEDEFDRIFGRIRARGLAYWADPGHRLEGEINTHDGGRGVYFDDPSGHILEIITRPYADAR
;
A
#
# COMPACT_ATOMS: atom_id res chain seq x y z
N MET A 1 -5.95 -4.35 -18.37
CA MET A 1 -5.78 -5.23 -19.56
C MET A 1 -4.30 -5.51 -19.71
N PRO A 2 -3.86 -6.73 -20.04
CA PRO A 2 -2.45 -6.98 -20.30
C PRO A 2 -1.98 -6.19 -21.54
N PHE A 3 -0.82 -5.53 -21.43
CA PHE A 3 -0.16 -4.84 -22.55
C PHE A 3 1.27 -5.38 -22.68
N GLY A 4 1.52 -6.14 -23.75
CA GLY A 4 2.77 -6.88 -23.87
C GLY A 4 2.96 -7.82 -22.67
N PRO A 5 4.14 -7.83 -22.02
CA PRO A 5 4.40 -8.68 -20.86
C PRO A 5 3.88 -8.10 -19.53
N PHE A 6 3.24 -6.93 -19.55
CA PHE A 6 2.82 -6.22 -18.35
C PHE A 6 1.36 -6.50 -18.00
N LEU A 7 1.09 -6.62 -16.71
CA LEU A 7 -0.26 -6.57 -16.13
C LEU A 7 -0.47 -5.21 -15.46
N GLY A 8 -1.14 -4.30 -16.17
CA GLY A 8 -1.43 -2.95 -15.66
C GLY A 8 -2.55 -2.92 -14.63
N VAL A 9 -2.30 -2.23 -13.51
CA VAL A 9 -3.27 -1.88 -12.46
C VAL A 9 -3.44 -0.37 -12.44
N GLU A 10 -4.57 0.11 -12.94
CA GLU A 10 -4.92 1.53 -12.92
C GLU A 10 -5.38 1.96 -11.53
N VAL A 11 -4.86 3.10 -11.06
CA VAL A 11 -5.26 3.73 -9.80
C VAL A 11 -6.01 5.04 -10.07
N GLY A 12 -6.68 5.59 -9.05
CA GLY A 12 -7.69 6.66 -9.21
C GLY A 12 -7.19 8.03 -9.67
N ASN A 13 -5.90 8.18 -9.99
CA ASN A 13 -5.25 9.44 -10.36
C ASN A 13 -4.50 9.37 -11.69
N GLU A 14 -5.04 8.64 -12.66
CA GLU A 14 -4.48 8.50 -14.03
C GLU A 14 -3.08 7.87 -14.07
N VAL A 15 -2.68 7.19 -12.99
CA VAL A 15 -1.44 6.41 -12.91
C VAL A 15 -1.77 4.92 -13.10
N THR A 16 -0.90 4.22 -13.82
CA THR A 16 -0.96 2.75 -13.92
C THR A 16 0.32 2.15 -13.36
N LEU A 17 0.17 1.16 -12.47
CA LEU A 17 1.27 0.31 -12.02
C LEU A 17 1.33 -0.92 -12.93
N ASP A 18 2.35 -0.98 -13.78
CA ASP A 18 2.58 -2.09 -14.71
C ASP A 18 3.44 -3.17 -14.06
N PHE A 19 2.80 -4.28 -13.67
CA PHE A 19 3.51 -5.42 -13.09
C PHE A 19 4.15 -6.28 -14.18
N TYR A 20 5.41 -6.66 -13.98
CA TYR A 20 6.17 -7.56 -14.85
C TYR A 20 6.76 -8.69 -14.03
N VAL A 21 6.76 -9.92 -14.57
CA VAL A 21 7.35 -11.08 -13.90
C VAL A 21 8.86 -11.05 -14.05
N LEU A 22 9.57 -10.85 -12.94
CA LEU A 22 11.03 -10.89 -12.88
C LEU A 22 11.54 -12.33 -12.73
N GLU A 23 12.69 -12.63 -13.32
CA GLU A 23 13.49 -13.78 -12.92
C GLU A 23 14.36 -13.38 -11.71
N GLY A 24 14.00 -13.84 -10.51
CA GLY A 24 14.72 -13.54 -9.26
C GLY A 24 13.96 -12.62 -8.31
N GLU A 25 14.68 -12.00 -7.37
CA GLU A 25 14.10 -11.14 -6.33
C GLU A 25 14.05 -9.68 -6.78
N ALA A 26 12.89 -9.04 -6.55
CA ALA A 26 12.75 -7.60 -6.74
C ALA A 26 13.38 -6.84 -5.56
N SER A 27 14.01 -5.71 -5.83
CA SER A 27 14.37 -4.78 -4.75
C SER A 27 13.10 -4.14 -4.18
N PRO A 28 12.88 -4.16 -2.85
CA PRO A 28 11.73 -3.52 -2.22
C PRO A 28 11.57 -2.07 -2.67
N GLN A 29 10.32 -1.70 -2.94
CA GLN A 29 9.91 -0.34 -3.29
C GLN A 29 8.76 0.04 -2.35
N HIS A 30 8.52 1.34 -2.19
CA HIS A 30 7.42 1.86 -1.36
C HIS A 30 6.36 2.49 -2.26
N TYR A 31 5.12 2.03 -2.14
CA TYR A 31 3.96 2.67 -2.79
C TYR A 31 2.89 3.05 -1.76
N ALA A 32 2.69 4.35 -1.56
CA ALA A 32 1.66 4.87 -0.66
C ALA A 32 0.44 5.36 -1.46
N PHE A 33 -0.75 4.94 -1.03
CA PHE A 33 -2.02 5.28 -1.66
C PHE A 33 -2.85 6.15 -0.72
N LEU A 34 -3.17 7.36 -1.15
CA LEU A 34 -4.15 8.20 -0.49
C LEU A 34 -5.55 7.69 -0.82
N VAL A 35 -6.32 7.34 0.20
CA VAL A 35 -7.67 6.76 0.08
C VAL A 35 -8.67 7.50 0.96
N GLY A 36 -9.96 7.39 0.65
CA GLY A 36 -11.03 7.88 1.53
C GLY A 36 -11.16 7.05 2.82
N GLU A 37 -11.87 7.59 3.82
CA GLU A 37 -12.09 6.90 5.10
C GLU A 37 -12.86 5.56 4.92
N ASP A 38 -13.92 5.55 4.12
CA ASP A 38 -14.69 4.31 3.82
C ASP A 38 -13.86 3.31 3.00
N GLU A 39 -12.93 3.80 2.19
CA GLU A 39 -12.00 2.95 1.44
C GLU A 39 -10.97 2.32 2.35
N PHE A 40 -10.43 3.08 3.32
CA PHE A 40 -9.54 2.57 4.34
C PHE A 40 -10.18 1.38 5.07
N ASP A 41 -11.42 1.51 5.54
CA ASP A 41 -12.11 0.42 6.25
C ASP A 41 -12.28 -0.83 5.38
N ARG A 42 -12.64 -0.65 4.11
CA ARG A 42 -12.80 -1.76 3.16
C ARG A 42 -11.47 -2.43 2.82
N ILE A 43 -10.41 -1.65 2.61
CA ILE A 43 -9.07 -2.19 2.30
C ILE A 43 -8.50 -2.88 3.54
N PHE A 44 -8.49 -2.22 4.69
CA PHE A 44 -7.99 -2.77 5.94
C PHE A 44 -8.77 -4.01 6.39
N GLY A 45 -10.09 -4.05 6.16
CA GLY A 45 -10.90 -5.24 6.31
C GLY A 45 -10.39 -6.43 5.49
N ARG A 46 -9.99 -6.21 4.23
CA ARG A 46 -9.40 -7.27 3.37
C ARG A 46 -8.02 -7.72 3.83
N ILE A 47 -7.17 -6.79 4.31
CA ILE A 47 -5.85 -7.09 4.88
C ILE A 47 -6.02 -8.07 6.05
N ARG A 48 -6.88 -7.71 7.02
CA ARG A 48 -7.17 -8.56 8.18
C ARG A 48 -7.82 -9.89 7.81
N ALA A 49 -8.79 -9.88 6.90
CA ALA A 49 -9.48 -11.11 6.47
C ALA A 49 -8.55 -12.12 5.79
N ARG A 50 -7.46 -11.66 5.17
CA ARG A 50 -6.42 -12.50 4.57
C ARG A 50 -5.31 -12.89 5.55
N GLY A 51 -5.34 -12.38 6.78
CA GLY A 51 -4.31 -12.65 7.79
C GLY A 51 -2.94 -12.08 7.41
N LEU A 52 -2.90 -11.01 6.63
CA LEU A 52 -1.63 -10.32 6.31
C LEU A 52 -1.12 -9.60 7.56
N ALA A 53 0.19 -9.67 7.80
CA ALA A 53 0.85 -8.81 8.76
C ALA A 53 0.74 -7.35 8.30
N TYR A 54 0.61 -6.44 9.27
CA TYR A 54 0.50 -5.01 9.02
C TYR A 54 1.09 -4.23 10.18
N TRP A 55 1.54 -3.01 9.91
CA TRP A 55 2.28 -2.19 10.87
C TRP A 55 1.83 -0.74 10.88
N ALA A 56 1.99 -0.07 12.02
CA ALA A 56 1.76 1.38 12.13
C ALA A 56 2.93 2.21 11.58
N ASP A 57 4.12 1.62 11.42
CA ASP A 57 5.35 2.29 11.00
C ASP A 57 6.04 1.58 9.81
N PRO A 58 6.79 2.32 8.96
CA PRO A 58 7.47 1.73 7.80
C PRO A 58 8.66 0.84 8.18
N GLY A 59 9.10 0.86 9.45
CA GLY A 59 10.19 0.04 9.94
C GLY A 59 9.75 -1.34 10.46
N HIS A 60 8.46 -1.67 10.35
CA HIS A 60 7.85 -2.92 10.81
C HIS A 60 8.09 -3.20 12.30
N ARG A 61 8.00 -2.17 13.15
CA ARG A 61 8.25 -2.29 14.60
C ARG A 61 6.96 -2.37 15.41
N LEU A 62 5.87 -1.84 14.88
CA LEU A 62 4.57 -1.71 15.53
C LEU A 62 3.53 -2.58 14.81
N GLU A 63 3.70 -3.90 14.90
CA GLU A 63 2.82 -4.87 14.25
C GLU A 63 1.44 -4.90 14.89
N GLY A 64 0.39 -5.02 14.07
CA GLY A 64 -0.99 -5.13 14.54
C GLY A 64 -1.65 -3.78 14.85
N GLU A 65 -0.93 -2.67 14.67
CA GLU A 65 -1.40 -1.31 14.91
C GLU A 65 -1.54 -0.50 13.61
N ILE A 66 -2.35 0.56 13.66
CA ILE A 66 -2.42 1.60 12.62
C ILE A 66 -1.90 2.91 13.22
N ASN A 67 -1.31 3.79 12.41
CA ASN A 67 -0.99 5.14 12.86
C ASN A 67 -2.18 6.10 12.65
N THR A 68 -2.12 7.24 13.33
CA THR A 68 -3.07 8.35 13.18
C THR A 68 -2.36 9.64 12.78
N HIS A 69 -1.37 9.53 11.90
CA HIS A 69 -0.60 10.69 11.44
C HIS A 69 -1.49 11.72 10.75
N ASP A 70 -1.14 13.00 10.90
CA ASP A 70 -1.83 14.12 10.25
C ASP A 70 -3.34 14.20 10.54
N GLY A 71 -3.78 13.62 11.67
CA GLY A 71 -5.20 13.52 12.04
C GLY A 71 -6.01 12.56 11.15
N GLY A 72 -5.33 11.73 10.35
CA GLY A 72 -5.92 10.66 9.55
C GLY A 72 -5.67 9.28 10.14
N ARG A 73 -5.64 8.29 9.25
CA ARG A 73 -5.29 6.89 9.54
C ARG A 73 -4.27 6.40 8.52
N GLY A 74 -3.32 5.59 8.96
CA GLY A 74 -2.29 5.01 8.10
C GLY A 74 -1.93 3.58 8.50
N VAL A 75 -1.65 2.72 7.52
CA VAL A 75 -1.17 1.35 7.78
C VAL A 75 -0.26 0.85 6.66
N TYR A 76 0.81 0.15 7.05
CA TYR A 76 1.80 -0.48 6.17
C TYR A 76 1.56 -1.99 6.09
N PHE A 77 1.79 -2.59 4.92
CA PHE A 77 1.72 -4.03 4.68
C PHE A 77 2.53 -4.39 3.44
N ASP A 78 3.00 -5.64 3.35
CA ASP A 78 3.82 -6.08 2.22
C ASP A 78 2.99 -6.70 1.10
N ASP A 79 3.42 -6.48 -0.14
CA ASP A 79 3.02 -7.29 -1.28
C ASP A 79 3.80 -8.63 -1.30
N PRO A 80 3.36 -9.63 -2.11
CA PRO A 80 4.06 -10.91 -2.20
C PRO A 80 5.53 -10.84 -2.68
N SER A 81 5.93 -9.75 -3.31
CA SER A 81 7.31 -9.52 -3.80
C SER A 81 8.18 -8.78 -2.79
N GLY A 82 7.63 -8.41 -1.62
CA GLY A 82 8.34 -7.66 -0.58
C GLY A 82 8.37 -6.14 -0.81
N HIS A 83 7.51 -5.61 -1.69
CA HIS A 83 7.27 -4.17 -1.77
C HIS A 83 6.42 -3.72 -0.57
N ILE A 84 6.77 -2.56 -0.01
CA ILE A 84 6.07 -1.95 1.12
C ILE A 84 4.91 -1.13 0.56
N LEU A 85 3.69 -1.56 0.88
CA LEU A 85 2.48 -0.85 0.50
C LEU A 85 1.93 -0.10 1.72
N GLU A 86 1.41 1.09 1.48
CA GLU A 86 0.82 1.92 2.52
C GLU A 86 -0.51 2.50 2.04
N ILE A 87 -1.51 2.54 2.93
CA ILE A 87 -2.71 3.35 2.71
C ILE A 87 -2.80 4.43 3.79
N ILE A 88 -3.10 5.66 3.37
CA ILE A 88 -3.28 6.83 4.24
C ILE A 88 -4.59 7.55 3.92
N THR A 89 -5.23 8.17 4.92
CA THR A 89 -6.46 8.97 4.70
C THR A 89 -6.23 10.47 4.67
N ARG A 90 -5.02 10.91 5.00
CA ARG A 90 -4.58 12.31 4.90
C ARG A 90 -3.21 12.35 4.22
N PRO A 91 -2.95 13.33 3.33
CA PRO A 91 -1.60 13.58 2.82
C PRO A 91 -0.68 13.96 3.98
N TYR A 92 0.61 13.64 3.86
CA TYR A 92 1.61 14.09 4.83
C TYR A 92 1.66 15.62 4.90
N ALA A 93 1.71 16.18 6.11
CA ALA A 93 1.74 17.62 6.31
C ALA A 93 2.89 18.36 5.59
N ASP A 94 3.97 17.64 5.26
CA ASP A 94 5.17 18.18 4.62
C ASP A 94 5.42 17.66 3.18
N ALA A 95 4.40 17.21 2.46
CA ALA A 95 4.53 16.82 1.05
C ALA A 95 4.67 18.02 0.08
N ARG A 96 5.48 19.02 0.47
CA ARG A 96 5.82 20.21 -0.32
C ARG A 96 7.25 20.17 -0.84
#